data_AF-A0AAW0IQV4-F1
#
_entry.id   AF-A0AAW0IQV4-F1
#
_cell.length_a   1.000
_cell.length_b   1.000
_cell.length_c   1.000
_cell.angle_alpha   90.00
_cell.angle_beta   90.00
_cell.angle_gamma   90.00
#
_symmetry.space_group_name_H-M   'P 1'
#
loop_
_entity.id
_entity.type
_entity.pdbx_description
1 polymer ?
#
loop_
_entity_poly.entity_id
_entity_poly.type
_entity_poly.pdbx_seq_one_letter_code
_entity_poly.pdbx_strand_id
1 'polypeptide(L)'
;MAYGLPRRNTVQTILKGSCYKVQEPWDLAELTKTWYTNLVNIRLPFLGEIAFGSPVKLTTRKTVKDGLLPSAQSIKLENEYEKKRLIKLKCQEDASEEIQASLRQQRAGLRRPLQPK
;
A
#
# COMPACT_ATOMS: atom_id res chain seq x y z
N MET A 1 -4.40 19.70 40.22
CA MET A 1 -4.02 18.28 40.03
C MET A 1 -4.45 17.86 38.63
N ALA A 2 -3.50 17.76 37.69
CA ALA A 2 -3.78 17.26 36.35
C ALA A 2 -3.80 15.73 36.38
N TYR A 3 -4.95 15.12 36.11
CA TYR A 3 -5.10 13.66 36.11
C TYR A 3 -4.16 13.04 35.06
N GLY A 4 -3.07 12.43 35.53
CA GLY A 4 -2.05 11.74 34.73
C GLY A 4 -2.50 10.38 34.20
N LEU A 5 -3.61 10.34 33.47
CA LEU A 5 -3.98 9.15 32.69
C LEU A 5 -3.21 9.21 31.36
N PRO A 6 -2.39 8.19 31.01
CA PRO A 6 -1.86 8.11 29.66
C PRO A 6 -3.05 7.92 28.72
N ARG A 7 -3.41 8.96 27.97
CA ARG A 7 -4.34 8.84 26.84
C ARG A 7 -3.69 7.91 25.82
N ARG A 8 -3.92 6.60 25.98
CA ARG A 8 -3.24 5.53 25.25
C ARG A 8 -3.38 5.66 23.74
N ASN A 9 -4.44 6.32 23.25
CA ASN A 9 -4.70 6.48 21.84
C ASN A 9 -5.05 7.96 21.53
N THR A 10 -4.08 8.73 21.04
CA THR A 10 -4.35 10.00 20.35
C THR A 10 -4.53 9.73 18.86
N VAL A 11 -5.17 10.66 18.14
CA VAL A 11 -5.35 10.55 16.67
C VAL A 11 -4.01 10.31 15.97
N GLN A 12 -2.98 11.02 16.43
CA GLN A 12 -1.61 10.87 15.93
C GLN A 12 -1.05 9.47 16.18
N THR A 13 -1.33 8.83 17.32
CA THR A 13 -0.84 7.46 17.59
C THR A 13 -1.59 6.42 16.76
N ILE A 14 -2.89 6.61 16.50
CA ILE A 14 -3.70 5.69 15.67
C ILE A 14 -3.26 5.76 14.20
N LEU A 15 -2.99 6.97 13.70
CA LEU A 15 -2.64 7.19 12.30
C LEU A 15 -1.13 7.11 12.01
N LYS A 16 -0.29 6.84 13.03
CA LYS A 16 1.17 6.79 12.92
C LYS A 16 1.68 5.79 11.87
N GLY A 17 0.94 4.71 11.62
CA GLY A 17 1.26 3.69 10.61
C GLY A 17 0.58 3.91 9.25
N SER A 18 -0.21 4.98 9.10
CA SER A 18 -0.92 5.30 7.86
C SER A 18 -0.11 6.26 6.99
N CYS A 19 -0.54 6.44 5.73
CA CYS A 19 0.02 7.45 4.83
C CYS A 19 -0.43 8.89 5.15
N TYR A 20 -1.32 9.08 6.13
CA TYR A 20 -1.87 10.39 6.47
C TYR A 20 -1.13 11.01 7.65
N LYS A 21 -0.67 12.25 7.46
CA LYS A 21 -0.10 13.08 8.53
C LYS A 21 -1.18 14.03 9.03
N VAL A 22 -1.71 13.77 10.22
CA VAL A 22 -2.70 14.63 10.88
C VAL A 22 -1.95 15.50 11.89
N GLN A 23 -1.87 16.81 11.61
CA GLN A 23 -1.25 17.77 12.52
C GLN A 23 -2.30 18.44 13.39
N GLU A 24 -3.43 18.83 12.78
CA GLU A 24 -4.52 19.53 13.45
C GLU A 24 -5.81 18.70 13.50
N PRO A 25 -6.72 19.01 14.45
CA PRO A 25 -8.02 18.34 14.52
C PRO A 25 -8.88 18.49 13.27
N TRP A 26 -8.72 19.59 12.52
CA TRP A 26 -9.46 19.87 11.30
C TRP A 26 -9.07 18.94 10.15
N ASP A 27 -7.79 18.56 10.06
CA ASP A 27 -7.30 17.58 9.08
C ASP A 27 -8.06 16.24 9.23
N LEU A 28 -8.35 15.84 10.47
CA LEU A 28 -9.12 14.63 10.73
C LEU A 28 -10.57 14.76 10.24
N ALA A 29 -11.19 15.92 10.45
CA ALA A 29 -12.55 16.19 9.98
C ALA A 29 -12.63 16.16 8.44
N GLU A 30 -11.60 16.68 7.77
CA GLU A 30 -11.51 16.62 6.31
C GLU A 30 -11.25 15.20 5.81
N LEU A 31 -10.38 14.43 6.46
CA LEU A 31 -10.14 13.02 6.15
C LEU A 31 -11.40 12.16 6.33
N THR A 32 -12.16 12.39 7.40
CA THR A 32 -13.42 11.66 7.61
C THR A 32 -14.47 12.04 6.58
N LYS A 33 -14.56 13.32 6.21
CA LYS A 33 -15.46 13.80 5.14
C LYS A 33 -15.12 13.17 3.80
N THR A 34 -13.86 13.23 3.39
CA THR A 34 -13.38 12.66 2.12
C THR A 34 -13.57 11.14 2.07
N TRP A 35 -13.27 10.45 3.18
CA TRP A 35 -13.53 9.02 3.30
C TRP A 35 -15.01 8.68 3.14
N TYR A 36 -15.91 9.41 3.81
CA TYR A 36 -17.35 9.20 3.69
C TYR A 36 -17.84 9.44 2.26
N THR A 37 -17.40 10.52 1.60
CA THR A 37 -17.78 10.79 0.21
C THR A 37 -17.28 9.71 -0.74
N ASN A 38 -16.06 9.21 -0.53
CA ASN A 38 -15.50 8.13 -1.33
C ASN A 38 -16.30 6.84 -1.14
N LEU A 39 -16.67 6.51 0.10
CA LEU A 39 -17.50 5.36 0.39
C LEU A 39 -18.89 5.42 -0.26
N VAL A 40 -19.53 6.59 -0.24
CA VAL A 40 -20.79 6.83 -0.95
C VAL A 40 -20.62 6.64 -2.46
N ASN A 41 -19.52 7.13 -3.03
CA ASN A 41 -19.23 7.01 -4.46
C ASN A 41 -18.95 5.56 -4.91
N ILE A 42 -18.32 4.74 -4.05
CA ILE A 42 -17.99 3.34 -4.37
C ILE A 42 -19.26 2.47 -4.44
N ARG A 43 -20.44 2.97 -4.03
CA ARG A 43 -21.74 2.25 -4.05
C ARG A 43 -21.60 0.83 -3.50
N LEU A 44 -20.92 0.68 -2.37
CA LEU A 44 -20.78 -0.63 -1.73
C LEU A 44 -22.16 -1.09 -1.23
N PRO A 45 -22.71 -2.20 -1.75
CA PRO A 45 -24.07 -2.63 -1.42
C PRO A 45 -24.23 -2.94 0.07
N PHE A 46 -23.15 -3.28 0.77
CA PHE A 46 -23.15 -3.67 2.18
C PHE A 46 -23.03 -2.49 3.15
N LEU A 47 -22.67 -1.29 2.67
CA LEU A 47 -22.31 -0.18 3.55
C LEU A 47 -23.54 0.46 4.24
N GLY A 48 -24.70 0.41 3.59
CA GLY A 48 -25.96 0.83 4.19
C GLY A 48 -26.54 -0.20 5.16
N GLU A 49 -26.17 -1.47 4.99
CA GLU A 49 -26.69 -2.60 5.78
C GLU A 49 -25.86 -2.85 7.05
N ILE A 50 -24.56 -2.53 7.02
CA ILE A 50 -23.67 -2.63 8.17
C ILE A 50 -23.74 -1.31 8.95
N ALA A 51 -24.62 -1.23 9.94
CA ALA A 51 -24.57 -0.13 10.91
C ALA A 51 -23.21 -0.16 11.64
N PHE A 52 -22.43 0.92 11.53
CA PHE A 52 -21.14 1.06 12.21
C PHE A 52 -21.31 0.79 13.72
N GLY A 53 -20.59 -0.21 14.25
CA GLY A 53 -20.66 -0.60 15.67
C GLY A 53 -21.70 -1.68 16.00
N SER A 54 -22.50 -2.13 15.02
CA SER A 54 -23.35 -3.31 15.20
C SER A 54 -22.52 -4.60 15.01
N PRO A 55 -22.63 -5.59 15.91
CA PRO A 55 -22.00 -6.88 15.71
C PRO A 55 -22.72 -7.63 14.58
N VAL A 56 -22.17 -7.57 13.37
CA VAL A 56 -22.65 -8.36 12.25
C VAL A 56 -22.26 -9.81 12.48
N LYS A 57 -23.26 -10.66 12.73
CA LYS A 57 -23.06 -12.11 12.80
C LYS A 57 -22.82 -12.62 11.38
N LEU A 58 -21.55 -12.64 10.97
CA LEU A 58 -21.15 -13.30 9.72
C LEU A 58 -21.51 -14.78 9.84
N THR A 59 -22.32 -15.27 8.92
CA THR A 59 -22.58 -16.71 8.83
C THR A 59 -21.27 -17.39 8.45
N THR A 60 -20.84 -18.34 9.28
CA THR A 60 -19.70 -19.20 8.97
C THR A 60 -20.09 -20.09 7.80
N ARG A 61 -19.90 -19.59 6.57
CA ARG A 61 -19.98 -20.42 5.38
C ARG A 61 -18.82 -21.39 5.47
N LYS A 62 -19.11 -22.65 5.79
CA LYS A 62 -18.23 -23.76 5.46
C LYS A 62 -18.16 -23.76 3.94
N THR A 63 -17.23 -23.00 3.37
CA THR A 63 -16.83 -23.23 1.98
C THR A 63 -16.25 -24.63 1.99
N VAL A 64 -17.08 -25.63 1.71
CA VAL A 64 -16.60 -26.84 1.08
C VAL A 64 -16.03 -26.30 -0.22
N LYS A 65 -14.72 -26.05 -0.24
CA LYS A 65 -14.02 -25.70 -1.45
C LYS A 65 -14.06 -26.99 -2.27
N ASP A 66 -15.14 -27.18 -3.01
CA ASP A 66 -15.25 -28.22 -4.05
C ASP A 66 -14.26 -27.93 -5.20
N GLY A 67 -13.59 -26.77 -5.17
CA GLY A 67 -12.40 -26.54 -5.98
C GLY A 67 -11.26 -27.44 -5.52
N LEU A 68 -10.87 -28.37 -6.41
CA LEU A 68 -9.60 -29.08 -6.30
C LEU A 68 -8.51 -28.08 -5.92
N LEU A 69 -7.84 -28.31 -4.79
CA LEU A 69 -6.62 -27.59 -4.49
C LEU A 69 -5.64 -27.82 -5.65
N PRO A 70 -4.86 -26.80 -6.05
CA PRO A 70 -3.85 -26.98 -7.08
C PRO A 70 -2.95 -28.16 -6.71
N SER A 71 -2.67 -29.02 -7.69
CA SER A 71 -1.88 -30.22 -7.46
C SER A 71 -0.47 -29.83 -7.00
N ALA A 72 0.18 -30.71 -6.23
CA ALA A 72 1.57 -30.46 -5.82
C ALA A 72 2.50 -30.26 -7.04
N GLN A 73 2.16 -30.83 -8.20
CA GLN A 73 2.89 -30.63 -9.45
C GLN A 73 2.67 -29.23 -10.03
N SER A 74 1.43 -28.72 -10.04
CA SER A 74 1.17 -27.37 -10.55
C SER A 74 1.86 -26.30 -9.71
N ILE A 75 1.85 -26.46 -8.38
CA ILE A 75 2.54 -25.55 -7.45
C ILE A 75 4.06 -25.56 -7.70
N LYS A 76 4.65 -26.74 -7.95
CA LYS A 76 6.09 -26.84 -8.27
C LYS A 76 6.45 -26.13 -9.58
N LEU A 77 5.65 -26.36 -10.63
CA LEU A 77 5.86 -25.72 -11.93
C LEU A 77 5.74 -24.19 -11.84
N GLU A 78 4.76 -23.69 -11.11
CA GLU A 78 4.56 -22.25 -10.91
C GLU A 78 5.73 -21.63 -10.12
N ASN A 79 6.20 -22.31 -9.08
CA ASN A 79 7.38 -21.88 -8.33
C ASN A 79 8.66 -21.85 -9.18
N GLU A 80 8.86 -22.83 -10.06
CA GLU A 80 10.00 -22.84 -11.00
C GLU A 80 9.91 -21.69 -12.01
N TYR A 81 8.71 -21.39 -12.50
CA TYR A 81 8.46 -20.26 -13.38
C TYR A 81 8.77 -18.93 -12.68
N GLU A 82 8.26 -18.73 -11.47
CA GLU A 82 8.50 -17.51 -10.69
C GLU A 82 9.99 -17.33 -10.35
N LYS A 83 10.71 -18.41 -10.02
CA LYS A 83 12.17 -18.34 -9.83
C LYS A 83 12.89 -17.84 -11.08
N LYS A 84 12.53 -18.34 -12.27
CA LYS A 84 13.11 -17.87 -13.55
C LYS A 84 12.76 -16.41 -13.81
N ARG A 85 11.53 -15.98 -13.51
CA ARG A 85 11.09 -14.59 -13.65
C ARG A 85 11.87 -13.66 -12.72
N LEU A 86 12.06 -14.04 -11.46
CA LEU A 86 12.82 -13.26 -10.48
C LEU A 86 14.29 -13.11 -10.87
N ILE A 87 14.93 -14.17 -11.38
CA ILE A 87 16.31 -14.11 -11.86
C ILE A 87 16.43 -13.08 -13.01
N LYS A 88 15.50 -13.12 -13.98
CA LYS A 88 15.49 -12.15 -15.09
C LYS A 88 15.34 -10.71 -14.60
N LEU A 89 14.46 -10.46 -13.63
CA LEU A 89 14.27 -9.13 -13.06
C LEU A 89 15.52 -8.64 -12.34
N LYS A 90 16.19 -9.50 -11.55
CA LYS A 90 17.46 -9.15 -10.90
C LYS A 90 18.53 -8.77 -11.91
N CYS A 91 18.70 -9.55 -12.98
CA CYS A 91 19.68 -9.21 -14.02
C CYS A 91 19.36 -7.87 -14.70
N GLN A 92 18.09 -7.51 -14.86
CA GLN A 92 17.70 -6.20 -15.40
C GLN A 92 17.99 -5.06 -14.41
N GLU A 93 17.72 -5.30 -13.12
CA GLU A 93 18.02 -4.36 -12.04
C GLU A 93 19.53 -4.11 -11.96
N ASP A 94 20.34 -5.17 -11.91
CA ASP A 94 21.81 -5.11 -11.90
C ASP A 94 22.34 -4.34 -13.11
N ALA A 95 21.86 -4.65 -14.33
CA ALA A 95 22.25 -3.94 -15.54
C ALA A 95 21.83 -2.45 -15.49
N SER A 96 20.68 -2.14 -14.92
CA SER A 96 20.20 -0.76 -14.77
C SER A 96 21.05 0.03 -13.78
N GLU A 97 21.49 -0.61 -12.69
CA GLU A 97 22.41 -0.02 -11.71
C GLU A 97 23.79 0.22 -12.32
N GLU A 98 24.33 -0.73 -13.08
CA GLU A 98 25.61 -0.57 -13.80
C GLU A 98 25.55 0.57 -14.82
N ILE A 99 24.46 0.67 -15.59
CA ILE A 99 24.24 1.78 -16.53
C ILE A 99 24.15 3.10 -15.75
N GLN A 100 23.38 3.15 -14.67
CA GLN A 100 23.24 4.36 -13.86
C GLN A 100 24.58 4.78 -13.24
N ALA A 101 25.36 3.83 -12.72
CA ALA A 101 26.70 4.08 -12.18
C ALA A 101 27.65 4.60 -13.26
N SER A 102 27.64 3.99 -14.45
CA SER A 102 28.44 4.42 -15.60
C SER A 102 28.06 5.83 -16.07
N LEU A 103 26.76 6.14 -16.14
CA LEU A 103 26.26 7.47 -16.51
C LEU A 103 26.56 8.53 -15.45
N ARG A 104 26.58 8.16 -14.16
CA ARG A 104 26.98 9.06 -13.06
C ARG A 104 28.50 9.29 -13.02
N GLN A 105 29.30 8.28 -13.37
CA GLN A 105 30.76 8.37 -13.47
C GLN A 105 31.21 9.14 -14.71
N GLN A 106 30.49 9.03 -15.82
CA GLN A 106 30.62 9.98 -16.90
C GLN A 106 30.28 11.35 -16.33
N ARG A 107 31.30 12.21 -16.21
CA ARG A 107 31.08 13.65 -16.08
C ARG A 107 30.26 14.03 -17.31
N ALA A 108 28.94 14.08 -17.17
CA ALA A 108 28.04 14.65 -18.16
C ALA A 108 28.69 15.98 -18.52
N GLY A 109 29.25 16.05 -19.72
CA GLY A 109 30.05 17.18 -20.16
C GLY A 109 29.23 18.40 -19.81
N LEU A 110 29.74 19.19 -18.86
CA LEU A 110 29.07 20.36 -18.31
C LEU A 110 28.33 21.01 -19.47
N ARG A 111 26.98 20.96 -19.47
CA ARG A 111 26.22 21.76 -20.41
C ARG A 111 26.67 23.18 -20.10
N ARG A 112 27.60 23.69 -20.92
CA ARG A 112 28.08 25.04 -20.77
C ARG A 112 26.83 25.89 -20.90
N PRO A 113 26.52 26.78 -19.94
CA PRO A 113 25.43 27.71 -20.13
C PRO A 113 25.66 28.39 -21.49
N LEU A 114 24.60 28.41 -22.30
CA LEU A 114 24.61 29.08 -23.59
C LEU A 114 25.11 30.51 -23.34
N GLN A 115 26.22 30.89 -23.97
CA GLN A 115 26.78 32.23 -23.75
C GLN A 115 25.75 33.28 -24.17
N PRO A 116 25.55 34.33 -23.36
CA PRO A 116 24.61 35.39 -23.68
C PRO A 116 25.09 36.14 -24.94
N LYS A 117 24.13 36.54 -25.78
CA LYS A 117 24.35 37.35 -26.99
C LYS A 117 24.75 38.78 -26.63
#